data_AF-A0A7C6XH82-F1
#
_entry.id   AF-A0A7C6XH82-F1
#
_cell.length_a   1.000
_cell.length_b   1.000
_cell.length_c   1.000
_cell.angle_alpha   90.00
_cell.angle_beta   90.00
_cell.angle_gamma   90.00
#
_symmetry.space_group_name_H-M   'P 1'
#
loop_
_entity.id
_entity.type
_entity.pdbx_description
1 polymer ?
#
loop_
_entity_poly.entity_id
_entity_poly.type
_entity_poly.pdbx_seq_one_letter_code
_entity_poly.pdbx_strand_id
1 'polypeptide(L)'
;MKNPTPTTQDSPNISWLDQELRRTRAVVSELRDIVDKQQVVMADQAQHLVSLEDRLTKQHAQLLRIPDVEEALRNTRDEIVLMLSELRQEVQKRETEFWRNRQAEHEQDLRVIQEIQAQLERFEPLEQSIAVRQAEERRLNEMILRLQQAQEDTAKRIAQREEVSRQLADRIEQTVVRLGQVELAISDSQKEQPEYLSRIQLLETEMTRITQQMVEMHNLREDLTKQQAELAETQRRSDRDRAQTMTEWARKMEGFSHQLETWAEQLRYYTDQHDKNRRVLREVQELAHQVSQQQDQLRQIQRIAEDQMRHDLREWHSESERRWAQEAERRERLLESQIHRDNAQDQKLEDLDQARQAMVSALSALDERLKALGARMITEFNRLKREQLRAMQLQAKAAEQLYTETRGYFEEEIE
;
A
#
# COMPACT_ATOMS: atom_id res chain seq x y z
N MET A 1 135.45 -20.85 -243.39
CA MET A 1 134.42 -21.85 -243.77
C MET A 1 134.73 -23.11 -243.00
N LYS A 2 134.11 -23.32 -241.85
CA LYS A 2 133.57 -24.62 -241.45
C LYS A 2 132.28 -25.02 -242.21
N ASN A 3 132.05 -24.70 -243.49
CA ASN A 3 131.75 -25.81 -244.41
C ASN A 3 132.90 -26.84 -244.49
N PRO A 4 132.71 -28.02 -245.10
CA PRO A 4 133.01 -29.28 -244.44
C PRO A 4 134.34 -29.95 -244.86
N THR A 5 134.53 -31.18 -244.34
CA THR A 5 135.32 -32.32 -244.87
C THR A 5 136.86 -32.13 -244.99
N PRO A 6 137.65 -33.12 -245.49
CA PRO A 6 137.88 -34.50 -244.98
C PRO A 6 139.35 -35.05 -245.08
N THR A 7 139.58 -36.30 -244.57
CA THR A 7 140.52 -37.44 -244.99
C THR A 7 142.09 -37.23 -245.03
N THR A 8 143.05 -38.20 -244.99
CA THR A 8 143.22 -39.71 -245.03
C THR A 8 144.66 -40.19 -244.63
N GLN A 9 144.87 -41.54 -244.48
CA GLN A 9 146.08 -42.47 -244.54
C GLN A 9 147.15 -42.47 -243.39
N ASP A 10 147.93 -43.50 -242.99
CA ASP A 10 148.08 -45.01 -243.07
C ASP A 10 149.18 -45.47 -242.05
N SER A 11 149.16 -46.71 -241.46
CA SER A 11 150.33 -47.55 -241.00
C SER A 11 150.10 -48.49 -239.76
N PRO A 12 150.89 -49.58 -239.59
CA PRO A 12 150.54 -50.80 -238.80
C PRO A 12 150.63 -50.76 -237.27
N ASN A 13 150.83 -49.61 -236.64
CA ASN A 13 151.05 -49.49 -235.19
C ASN A 13 149.77 -49.17 -234.38
N ILE A 14 148.62 -49.12 -235.06
CA ILE A 14 147.43 -48.42 -234.57
C ILE A 14 146.39 -49.38 -233.98
N SER A 15 146.43 -50.68 -234.29
CA SER A 15 145.46 -51.64 -233.73
C SER A 15 145.56 -51.79 -232.20
N TRP A 16 146.74 -51.56 -231.63
CA TRP A 16 146.95 -51.53 -230.19
C TRP A 16 146.42 -50.23 -229.55
N LEU A 17 146.60 -49.10 -230.24
CA LEU A 17 146.02 -47.81 -229.83
C LEU A 17 144.49 -47.85 -229.85
N ASP A 18 143.89 -48.51 -230.83
CA ASP A 18 142.43 -48.52 -231.01
C ASP A 18 141.70 -49.41 -229.97
N GLN A 19 142.35 -50.45 -229.46
CA GLN A 19 141.80 -51.30 -228.40
C GLN A 19 141.88 -50.61 -227.02
N GLU A 20 142.95 -49.87 -226.75
CA GLU A 20 143.08 -49.03 -225.56
C GLU A 20 142.05 -47.89 -225.55
N LEU A 21 141.64 -47.42 -226.74
CA LEU A 21 140.63 -46.38 -226.92
C LEU A 21 139.20 -46.85 -226.59
N ARG A 22 138.90 -48.14 -226.79
CA ARG A 22 137.61 -48.71 -226.34
C ARG A 22 137.54 -48.87 -224.83
N ARG A 23 138.65 -49.26 -224.19
CA ARG A 23 138.72 -49.45 -222.74
C ARG A 23 138.57 -48.13 -221.99
N THR A 24 139.24 -47.09 -222.47
CA THR A 24 139.12 -45.73 -221.91
C THR A 24 137.71 -45.16 -222.05
N ARG A 25 137.01 -45.37 -223.18
CA ARG A 25 135.61 -44.94 -223.33
C ARG A 25 134.64 -45.63 -222.36
N ALA A 26 134.83 -46.92 -222.08
CA ALA A 26 134.02 -47.62 -221.09
C ALA A 26 134.23 -47.04 -219.68
N VAL A 27 135.48 -46.78 -219.30
CA VAL A 27 135.82 -46.15 -218.00
C VAL A 27 135.23 -44.75 -217.88
N VAL A 28 135.27 -43.95 -218.95
CA VAL A 28 134.72 -42.58 -218.96
C VAL A 28 133.19 -42.59 -218.82
N SER A 29 132.50 -43.56 -219.42
CA SER A 29 131.05 -43.71 -219.28
C SER A 29 130.64 -44.09 -217.86
N GLU A 30 131.39 -45.02 -217.25
CA GLU A 30 131.11 -45.49 -215.89
C GLU A 30 131.38 -44.40 -214.85
N LEU A 31 132.45 -43.62 -215.03
CA LEU A 31 132.73 -42.44 -214.21
C LEU A 31 131.60 -41.39 -214.31
N ARG A 32 130.97 -41.20 -215.47
CA ARG A 32 129.81 -40.30 -215.60
C ARG A 32 128.61 -40.78 -214.79
N ASP A 33 128.31 -42.07 -214.85
CA ASP A 33 127.19 -42.66 -214.09
C ASP A 33 127.43 -42.59 -212.56
N ILE A 34 128.69 -42.64 -212.14
CA ILE A 34 129.11 -42.41 -210.74
C ILE A 34 128.95 -40.92 -210.36
N VAL A 35 129.33 -40.00 -211.26
CA VAL A 35 129.22 -38.55 -211.01
C VAL A 35 127.76 -38.12 -210.88
N ASP A 36 126.85 -38.60 -211.74
CA ASP A 36 125.42 -38.25 -211.65
C ASP A 36 124.79 -38.80 -210.36
N LYS A 37 125.13 -40.04 -209.96
CA LYS A 37 124.70 -40.60 -208.66
C LYS A 37 125.26 -39.79 -207.48
N GLN A 38 126.52 -39.35 -207.55
CA GLN A 38 127.11 -38.50 -206.52
C GLN A 38 126.41 -37.14 -206.43
N GLN A 39 126.00 -36.54 -207.55
CA GLN A 39 125.27 -35.27 -207.54
C GLN A 39 123.90 -35.36 -206.85
N VAL A 40 123.15 -36.45 -207.07
CA VAL A 40 121.88 -36.68 -206.35
C VAL A 40 122.11 -36.84 -204.85
N VAL A 41 123.13 -37.60 -204.43
CA VAL A 41 123.48 -37.75 -203.01
C VAL A 41 123.92 -36.43 -202.39
N MET A 42 124.67 -35.59 -203.11
CA MET A 42 125.07 -34.26 -202.61
C MET A 42 123.89 -33.32 -202.42
N ALA A 43 122.89 -33.34 -203.32
CA ALA A 43 121.70 -32.51 -203.18
C ALA A 43 120.86 -32.92 -201.96
N ASP A 44 120.69 -34.22 -201.73
CA ASP A 44 119.96 -34.77 -200.59
C ASP A 44 120.68 -34.47 -199.25
N GLN A 45 122.01 -34.57 -199.24
CA GLN A 45 122.84 -34.20 -198.09
C GLN A 45 122.74 -32.70 -197.75
N ALA A 46 122.68 -31.82 -198.74
CA ALA A 46 122.52 -30.38 -198.53
C ALA A 46 121.16 -30.06 -197.89
N GLN A 47 120.09 -30.73 -198.33
CA GLN A 47 118.75 -30.60 -197.72
C GLN A 47 118.75 -31.09 -196.26
N HIS A 48 119.44 -32.19 -195.97
CA HIS A 48 119.62 -32.68 -194.61
C HIS A 48 120.40 -31.69 -193.72
N LEU A 49 121.45 -31.07 -194.24
CA LEU A 49 122.25 -30.05 -193.54
C LEU A 49 121.39 -28.85 -193.12
N VAL A 50 120.61 -28.29 -194.05
CA VAL A 50 119.72 -27.15 -193.75
C VAL A 50 118.66 -27.52 -192.69
N SER A 51 118.11 -28.74 -192.75
CA SER A 51 117.15 -29.20 -191.73
C SER A 51 117.76 -29.33 -190.33
N LEU A 52 119.05 -29.71 -190.25
CA LEU A 52 119.77 -29.81 -188.99
C LEU A 52 120.10 -28.44 -188.43
N GLU A 53 120.44 -27.46 -189.28
CA GLU A 53 120.67 -26.07 -188.86
C GLU A 53 119.40 -25.40 -188.32
N ASP A 54 118.23 -25.63 -188.93
CA ASP A 54 116.95 -25.10 -188.42
C ASP A 54 116.56 -25.73 -187.06
N ARG A 55 116.89 -27.01 -186.83
CA ARG A 55 116.70 -27.65 -185.52
C ARG A 55 117.68 -27.11 -184.48
N LEU A 56 118.94 -26.89 -184.86
CA LEU A 56 119.97 -26.33 -183.98
C LEU A 56 119.60 -24.92 -183.52
N THR A 57 119.13 -24.07 -184.43
CA THR A 57 118.69 -22.71 -184.08
C THR A 57 117.47 -22.71 -183.16
N LYS A 58 116.49 -23.60 -183.37
CA LYS A 58 115.35 -23.78 -182.45
C LYS A 58 115.77 -24.26 -181.06
N GLN A 59 116.67 -25.23 -180.96
CA GLN A 59 117.19 -25.68 -179.67
C GLN A 59 118.01 -24.59 -178.97
N HIS A 60 118.80 -23.83 -179.72
CA HIS A 60 119.56 -22.70 -179.17
C HIS A 60 118.64 -21.61 -178.59
N ALA A 61 117.55 -21.27 -179.28
CA ALA A 61 116.55 -20.33 -178.78
C ALA A 61 115.82 -20.83 -177.52
N GLN A 62 115.58 -22.14 -177.41
CA GLN A 62 115.00 -22.74 -176.19
C GLN A 62 115.99 -22.74 -175.02
N LEU A 63 117.27 -23.00 -175.27
CA LEU A 63 118.31 -22.96 -174.25
C LEU A 63 118.51 -21.54 -173.68
N LEU A 64 118.40 -20.51 -174.51
CA LEU A 64 118.45 -19.11 -174.08
C LEU A 64 117.29 -18.71 -173.15
N ARG A 65 116.20 -19.48 -173.10
CA ARG A 65 114.97 -19.16 -172.36
C ARG A 65 114.87 -19.84 -170.99
N ILE A 66 115.82 -20.71 -170.65
CA ILE A 66 115.92 -21.40 -169.35
C ILE A 66 116.18 -20.42 -168.19
N PRO A 67 117.05 -19.40 -168.30
CA PRO A 67 117.32 -18.46 -167.21
C PRO A 67 116.07 -17.70 -166.74
N ASP A 68 115.21 -17.27 -167.66
CA ASP A 68 113.97 -16.54 -167.35
C ASP A 68 113.00 -17.41 -166.52
N VAL A 69 112.96 -18.72 -166.79
CA VAL A 69 112.11 -19.68 -166.07
C VAL A 69 112.66 -19.91 -164.66
N GLU A 70 113.98 -20.01 -164.51
CA GLU A 70 114.62 -20.14 -163.19
C GLU A 70 114.40 -18.89 -162.32
N GLU A 71 114.44 -17.69 -162.91
CA GLU A 71 114.16 -16.43 -162.21
C GLU A 71 112.70 -16.34 -161.76
N ALA A 72 111.73 -16.70 -162.63
CA ALA A 72 110.32 -16.77 -162.26
C ALA A 72 110.06 -17.79 -161.13
N LEU A 73 110.72 -18.95 -161.16
CA LEU A 73 110.63 -19.96 -160.09
C LEU A 73 111.24 -19.46 -158.78
N ARG A 74 112.35 -18.71 -158.83
CA ARG A 74 112.92 -18.08 -157.63
C ARG A 74 111.99 -17.03 -157.04
N ASN A 75 111.42 -16.17 -157.88
CA ASN A 75 110.50 -15.12 -157.43
C ASN A 75 109.24 -15.71 -156.78
N THR A 76 108.62 -16.72 -157.41
CA THR A 76 107.46 -17.41 -156.84
C THR A 76 107.80 -18.16 -155.55
N ARG A 77 108.98 -18.79 -155.47
CA ARG A 77 109.45 -19.42 -154.23
C ARG A 77 109.61 -18.39 -153.11
N ASP A 78 110.24 -17.27 -153.38
CA ASP A 78 110.49 -16.23 -152.37
C ASP A 78 109.18 -15.56 -151.93
N GLU A 79 108.23 -15.37 -152.84
CA GLU A 79 106.87 -14.90 -152.53
C GLU A 79 106.08 -15.92 -151.67
N ILE A 80 106.17 -17.23 -151.98
CA ILE A 80 105.57 -18.28 -151.16
C ILE A 80 106.20 -18.31 -149.76
N VAL A 81 107.52 -18.16 -149.66
CA VAL A 81 108.21 -18.10 -148.36
C VAL A 81 107.76 -16.87 -147.57
N LEU A 82 107.61 -15.71 -148.21
CA LEU A 82 107.09 -14.50 -147.58
C LEU A 82 105.65 -14.71 -147.10
N MET A 83 104.74 -15.18 -147.95
CA MET A 83 103.35 -15.48 -147.59
C MET A 83 103.24 -16.50 -146.45
N LEU A 84 104.06 -17.56 -146.48
CA LEU A 84 104.10 -18.53 -145.38
C LEU A 84 104.59 -17.90 -144.07
N SER A 85 105.57 -16.98 -144.15
CA SER A 85 106.05 -16.25 -142.99
C SER A 85 105.01 -15.27 -142.44
N GLU A 86 104.26 -14.58 -143.31
CA GLU A 86 103.18 -13.67 -142.96
C GLU A 86 102.00 -14.43 -142.35
N LEU A 87 101.57 -15.53 -142.97
CA LEU A 87 100.52 -16.39 -142.44
C LEU A 87 100.91 -16.93 -141.05
N ARG A 88 102.17 -17.34 -140.88
CA ARG A 88 102.67 -17.79 -139.58
C ARG A 88 102.63 -16.67 -138.53
N GLN A 89 102.99 -15.44 -138.92
CA GLN A 89 102.88 -14.28 -138.04
C GLN A 89 101.42 -13.93 -137.71
N GLU A 90 100.50 -14.02 -138.68
CA GLU A 90 99.07 -13.78 -138.45
C GLU A 90 98.47 -14.82 -137.51
N VAL A 91 98.77 -16.10 -137.71
CA VAL A 91 98.33 -17.17 -136.81
C VAL A 91 98.85 -16.92 -135.40
N GLN A 92 100.14 -16.61 -135.26
CA GLN A 92 100.73 -16.30 -133.96
C GLN A 92 100.06 -15.08 -133.30
N LYS A 93 99.80 -14.00 -134.07
CA LYS A 93 99.11 -12.81 -133.56
C LYS A 93 97.69 -13.14 -133.11
N ARG A 94 96.89 -13.82 -133.93
CA ARG A 94 95.52 -14.24 -133.60
C ARG A 94 95.48 -15.13 -132.36
N GLU A 95 96.42 -16.06 -132.22
CA GLU A 95 96.52 -16.89 -131.02
C GLU A 95 96.83 -16.04 -129.78
N THR A 96 97.81 -15.13 -129.86
CA THR A 96 98.12 -14.24 -128.73
C THR A 96 96.97 -13.28 -128.38
N GLU A 97 96.26 -12.76 -129.38
CA GLU A 97 95.09 -11.90 -129.19
C GLU A 97 93.91 -12.70 -128.63
N PHE A 98 93.69 -13.93 -129.09
CA PHE A 98 92.68 -14.83 -128.53
C PHE A 98 92.95 -15.08 -127.05
N TRP A 99 94.18 -15.42 -126.68
CA TRP A 99 94.55 -15.62 -125.27
C TRP A 99 94.42 -14.35 -124.44
N ARG A 100 94.82 -13.18 -124.98
CA ARG A 100 94.65 -11.88 -124.30
C ARG A 100 93.18 -11.52 -124.11
N ASN A 101 92.35 -11.68 -125.14
CA ASN A 101 90.92 -11.41 -125.06
C ASN A 101 90.26 -12.35 -124.05
N ARG A 102 90.61 -13.64 -124.08
CA ARG A 102 90.05 -14.61 -123.13
C ARG A 102 90.46 -14.30 -121.69
N GLN A 103 91.70 -13.87 -121.48
CA GLN A 103 92.18 -13.43 -120.17
C GLN A 103 91.46 -12.15 -119.73
N ALA A 104 91.25 -11.18 -120.62
CA ALA A 104 90.53 -9.95 -120.32
C ALA A 104 89.06 -10.21 -119.99
N GLU A 105 88.39 -11.11 -120.72
CA GLU A 105 87.04 -11.59 -120.39
C GLU A 105 86.99 -12.24 -119.02
N HIS A 106 87.92 -13.15 -118.72
CA HIS A 106 87.99 -13.79 -117.41
C HIS A 106 88.23 -12.78 -116.28
N GLU A 107 89.10 -11.80 -116.48
CA GLU A 107 89.33 -10.72 -115.50
C GLU A 107 88.09 -9.83 -115.34
N GLN A 108 87.36 -9.55 -116.41
CA GLN A 108 86.10 -8.82 -116.35
C GLN A 108 85.02 -9.61 -115.60
N ASP A 109 84.83 -10.89 -115.91
CA ASP A 109 83.88 -11.78 -115.24
C ASP A 109 84.21 -11.90 -113.75
N LEU A 110 85.50 -12.05 -113.41
CA LEU A 110 85.95 -12.08 -112.01
C LEU A 110 85.63 -10.78 -111.27
N ARG A 111 85.80 -9.61 -111.92
CA ARG A 111 85.42 -8.33 -111.31
C ARG A 111 83.91 -8.24 -111.08
N VAL A 112 83.10 -8.67 -112.04
CA VAL A 112 81.64 -8.70 -111.89
C VAL A 112 81.22 -9.65 -110.77
N ILE A 113 81.82 -10.84 -110.68
CA ILE A 113 81.56 -11.80 -109.59
C ILE A 113 81.95 -11.20 -108.24
N GLN A 114 83.11 -10.55 -108.14
CA GLN A 114 83.54 -9.88 -106.91
C GLN A 114 82.60 -8.74 -106.53
N GLU A 115 82.11 -7.97 -107.50
CA GLU A 115 81.13 -6.91 -107.24
C GLU A 115 79.79 -7.48 -106.76
N ILE A 116 79.30 -8.56 -107.37
CA ILE A 116 78.09 -9.26 -106.92
C ILE A 116 78.28 -9.83 -105.51
N GLN A 117 79.43 -10.44 -105.22
CA GLN A 117 79.76 -10.94 -103.89
C GLN A 117 79.78 -9.80 -102.86
N ALA A 118 80.41 -8.68 -103.17
CA ALA A 118 80.41 -7.50 -102.30
C ALA A 118 79.00 -6.94 -102.10
N GLN A 119 78.13 -6.98 -103.12
CA GLN A 119 76.72 -6.60 -102.97
C GLN A 119 75.94 -7.60 -102.10
N LEU A 120 76.19 -8.91 -102.24
CA LEU A 120 75.60 -9.95 -101.40
C LEU A 120 76.03 -9.83 -99.93
N GLU A 121 77.31 -9.55 -99.67
CA GLU A 121 77.82 -9.31 -98.32
C GLU A 121 77.18 -8.10 -97.64
N ARG A 122 76.66 -7.12 -98.41
CA ARG A 122 75.90 -5.99 -97.84
C ARG A 122 74.48 -6.36 -97.40
N PHE A 123 73.92 -7.50 -97.85
CA PHE A 123 72.61 -7.98 -97.39
C PHE A 123 72.69 -8.64 -96.01
N GLU A 124 73.79 -9.31 -95.67
CA GLU A 124 74.01 -9.94 -94.36
C GLU A 124 73.70 -9.01 -93.16
N PRO A 125 74.25 -7.78 -93.06
CA PRO A 125 73.91 -6.87 -91.96
C PRO A 125 72.46 -6.38 -92.00
N LEU A 126 71.83 -6.33 -93.18
CA LEU A 126 70.41 -5.99 -93.30
C LEU A 126 69.52 -7.12 -92.75
N GLU A 127 69.83 -8.37 -93.06
CA GLU A 127 69.12 -9.54 -92.52
C GLU A 127 69.23 -9.60 -90.99
N GLN A 128 70.42 -9.38 -90.45
CA GLN A 128 70.63 -9.28 -89.00
C GLN A 128 69.81 -8.13 -88.40
N SER A 129 69.75 -6.97 -89.06
CA SER A 129 68.94 -5.83 -88.60
C SER A 129 67.43 -6.13 -88.61
N ILE A 130 66.95 -6.90 -89.59
CA ILE A 130 65.56 -7.34 -89.68
C ILE A 130 65.24 -8.30 -88.54
N ALA A 131 66.13 -9.27 -88.24
CA ALA A 131 65.95 -10.18 -87.13
C ALA A 131 65.89 -9.44 -85.77
N VAL A 132 66.75 -8.44 -85.57
CA VAL A 132 66.72 -7.58 -84.38
C VAL A 132 65.42 -6.76 -84.32
N ARG A 133 64.98 -6.17 -85.43
CA ARG A 133 63.70 -5.44 -85.49
C ARG A 133 62.51 -6.34 -85.17
N GLN A 134 62.46 -7.55 -85.71
CA GLN A 134 61.39 -8.50 -85.41
C GLN A 134 61.38 -8.92 -83.94
N ALA A 135 62.55 -9.09 -83.31
CA ALA A 135 62.65 -9.37 -81.89
C ALA A 135 62.12 -8.19 -81.05
N GLU A 136 62.46 -6.95 -81.44
CA GLU A 136 61.97 -5.75 -80.76
C GLU A 136 60.47 -5.53 -80.98
N GLU A 137 59.94 -5.79 -82.18
CA GLU A 137 58.49 -5.76 -82.45
C GLU A 137 57.73 -6.75 -81.56
N ARG A 138 58.24 -7.98 -81.40
CA ARG A 138 57.64 -8.96 -80.47
C ARG A 138 57.67 -8.45 -79.03
N ARG A 139 58.80 -7.89 -78.59
CA ARG A 139 58.95 -7.32 -77.25
C ARG A 139 58.01 -6.13 -77.02
N LEU A 140 57.87 -5.24 -77.99
CA LEU A 140 56.95 -4.11 -77.93
C LEU A 140 55.50 -4.58 -77.87
N ASN A 141 55.13 -5.58 -78.67
CA ASN A 141 53.78 -6.17 -78.62
C ASN A 141 53.49 -6.81 -77.26
N GLU A 142 54.44 -7.54 -76.67
CA GLU A 142 54.28 -8.07 -75.30
C GLU A 142 54.12 -6.94 -74.26
N MET A 143 54.88 -5.86 -74.40
CA MET A 143 54.78 -4.72 -73.48
C MET A 143 53.45 -3.97 -73.63
N ILE A 144 52.94 -3.82 -74.87
CA ILE A 144 51.62 -3.27 -75.15
C ILE A 144 50.54 -4.15 -74.50
N LEU A 145 50.63 -5.48 -74.63
CA LEU A 145 49.66 -6.40 -74.01
C LEU A 145 49.67 -6.28 -72.48
N ARG A 146 50.86 -6.19 -71.86
CA ARG A 146 50.98 -5.97 -70.41
C ARG A 146 50.39 -4.63 -69.97
N LEU A 147 50.61 -3.58 -70.75
CA LEU A 147 50.02 -2.26 -70.48
C LEU A 147 48.49 -2.28 -70.60
N GLN A 148 47.94 -2.97 -71.60
CA GLN A 148 46.50 -3.16 -71.75
C GLN A 148 45.89 -3.91 -70.56
N GLN A 149 46.54 -4.98 -70.09
CA GLN A 149 46.11 -5.71 -68.89
C GLN A 149 46.16 -4.83 -67.63
N ALA A 150 47.25 -4.08 -67.42
CA ALA A 150 47.35 -3.15 -66.30
C ALA A 150 46.30 -2.03 -66.37
N GLN A 151 45.98 -1.54 -67.57
CA GLN A 151 44.91 -0.57 -67.78
C GLN A 151 43.53 -1.15 -67.43
N GLU A 152 43.25 -2.39 -67.82
CA GLU A 152 41.98 -3.04 -67.49
C GLU A 152 41.85 -3.29 -65.98
N ASP A 153 42.92 -3.71 -65.32
CA ASP A 153 42.95 -3.92 -63.87
C ASP A 153 42.77 -2.61 -63.10
N THR A 154 43.39 -1.52 -63.56
CA THR A 154 43.19 -0.19 -62.96
C THR A 154 41.76 0.30 -63.17
N ALA A 155 41.17 0.10 -64.35
CA ALA A 155 39.76 0.42 -64.60
C ALA A 155 38.82 -0.37 -63.67
N LYS A 156 39.06 -1.68 -63.47
CA LYS A 156 38.29 -2.50 -62.52
C LYS A 156 38.42 -1.97 -61.09
N ARG A 157 39.62 -1.60 -60.65
CA ARG A 157 39.85 -1.01 -59.31
C ARG A 157 39.15 0.34 -59.14
N ILE A 158 39.12 1.17 -60.17
CA ILE A 158 38.39 2.45 -60.16
C ILE A 158 36.89 2.19 -60.01
N ALA A 159 36.32 1.30 -60.82
CA ALA A 159 34.90 0.96 -60.73
C ALA A 159 34.51 0.41 -59.34
N GLN A 160 35.34 -0.46 -58.75
CA GLN A 160 35.13 -0.94 -57.38
C GLN A 160 35.19 0.19 -56.34
N ARG A 161 36.12 1.14 -56.48
CA ARG A 161 36.21 2.30 -55.59
C ARG A 161 35.00 3.22 -55.72
N GLU A 162 34.52 3.45 -56.94
CA GLU A 162 33.30 4.23 -57.16
C GLU A 162 32.09 3.58 -56.52
N GLU A 163 31.95 2.26 -56.64
CA GLU A 163 30.87 1.51 -55.99
C GLU A 163 30.94 1.62 -54.46
N VAL A 164 32.12 1.43 -53.87
CA VAL A 164 32.32 1.63 -52.42
C VAL A 164 32.01 3.07 -52.01
N SER A 165 32.37 4.05 -52.84
CA SER A 165 32.08 5.46 -52.58
C SER A 165 30.57 5.75 -52.62
N ARG A 166 29.82 5.14 -53.54
CA ARG A 166 28.35 5.26 -53.60
C ARG A 166 27.72 4.63 -52.37
N GLN A 167 28.12 3.41 -52.00
CA GLN A 167 27.63 2.75 -50.80
C GLN A 167 27.94 3.55 -49.53
N LEU A 168 29.11 4.19 -49.46
CA LEU A 168 29.44 5.08 -48.35
C LEU A 168 28.54 6.32 -48.32
N ALA A 169 28.28 6.94 -49.47
CA ALA A 169 27.37 8.08 -49.58
C ALA A 169 25.95 7.72 -49.13
N ASP A 170 25.41 6.58 -49.58
CA ASP A 170 24.09 6.09 -49.17
C ASP A 170 24.02 5.84 -47.65
N ARG A 171 25.09 5.26 -47.06
CA ARG A 171 25.16 5.04 -45.61
C ARG A 171 25.27 6.36 -44.83
N ILE A 172 25.99 7.35 -45.35
CA ILE A 172 26.06 8.69 -44.75
C ILE A 172 24.68 9.34 -44.78
N GLU A 173 23.97 9.31 -45.91
CA GLU A 173 22.62 9.86 -46.03
C GLU A 173 21.65 9.21 -45.03
N GLN A 174 21.65 7.87 -44.94
CA GLN A 174 20.85 7.15 -43.93
C GLN A 174 21.22 7.55 -42.49
N THR A 175 22.51 7.74 -42.22
CA THR A 175 22.98 8.14 -40.89
C THR A 175 22.54 9.56 -40.55
N VAL A 176 22.58 10.49 -41.50
CA VAL A 176 22.07 11.87 -41.34
C VAL A 176 20.57 11.86 -41.04
N VAL A 177 19.79 11.05 -41.75
CA VAL A 177 18.35 10.92 -41.48
C VAL A 177 18.09 10.37 -40.07
N ARG A 178 18.81 9.32 -39.66
CA ARG A 178 18.71 8.76 -38.30
C ARG A 178 19.13 9.77 -37.22
N LEU A 179 20.20 10.53 -37.48
CA LEU A 179 20.64 11.58 -36.58
C LEU A 179 19.55 12.63 -36.39
N GLY A 180 18.93 13.10 -37.49
CA GLY A 180 17.81 14.03 -37.43
C GLY A 180 16.59 13.49 -36.66
N GLN A 181 16.28 12.19 -36.81
CA GLN A 181 15.22 11.54 -36.02
C GLN A 181 15.54 11.51 -34.52
N VAL A 182 16.80 11.24 -34.15
CA VAL A 182 17.26 11.27 -32.75
C VAL A 182 17.21 12.69 -32.19
N GLU A 183 17.64 13.69 -32.96
CA GLU A 183 17.57 15.11 -32.57
C GLU A 183 16.12 15.55 -32.31
N LEU A 184 15.17 15.13 -33.16
CA LEU A 184 13.75 15.37 -32.94
C LEU A 184 13.24 14.69 -31.66
N ALA A 185 13.57 13.42 -31.44
CA ALA A 185 13.18 12.70 -30.22
C ALA A 185 13.76 13.33 -28.95
N ILE A 186 15.00 13.81 -28.99
CA ILE A 186 15.62 14.58 -27.91
C ILE A 186 14.85 15.89 -27.68
N SER A 187 14.52 16.63 -28.75
CA SER A 187 13.77 17.88 -28.65
C SER A 187 12.38 17.65 -28.03
N ASP A 188 11.68 16.60 -28.42
CA ASP A 188 10.37 16.27 -27.87
C ASP A 188 10.47 15.86 -26.40
N SER A 189 11.48 15.06 -26.03
CA SER A 189 11.75 14.70 -24.62
C SER A 189 12.07 15.95 -23.76
N GLN A 190 12.80 16.92 -24.32
CA GLN A 190 13.08 18.19 -23.65
C GLN A 190 11.83 19.05 -23.45
N LYS A 191 10.83 18.96 -24.35
CA LYS A 191 9.54 19.65 -24.18
C LYS A 191 8.69 19.06 -23.07
N GLU A 192 8.79 17.75 -22.80
CA GLU A 192 8.08 17.09 -21.69
C GLU A 192 8.73 17.35 -20.32
N GLN A 193 10.04 17.60 -20.29
CA GLN A 193 10.80 17.89 -19.07
C GLN A 193 10.17 18.96 -18.15
N PRO A 194 9.71 20.14 -18.62
CA PRO A 194 9.06 21.13 -17.77
C PRO A 194 7.75 20.62 -17.14
N GLU A 195 7.00 19.77 -17.82
CA GLU A 195 5.78 19.16 -17.26
C GLU A 195 6.12 18.27 -16.06
N TYR A 196 7.12 17.39 -16.21
CA TYR A 196 7.59 16.55 -15.11
C TYR A 196 8.12 17.39 -13.93
N LEU A 197 8.90 18.45 -14.20
CA LEU A 197 9.39 19.36 -13.16
C LEU A 197 8.23 20.05 -12.42
N SER A 198 7.21 20.50 -13.14
CA SER A 198 6.02 21.11 -12.52
C SER A 198 5.26 20.12 -11.62
N ARG A 199 5.16 18.86 -12.04
CA ARG A 199 4.51 17.80 -11.27
C ARG A 199 5.31 17.43 -10.02
N ILE A 200 6.65 17.42 -10.11
CA ILE A 200 7.54 17.23 -8.95
C ILE A 200 7.36 18.37 -7.95
N GLN A 201 7.35 19.63 -8.40
CA GLN A 201 7.12 20.78 -7.52
C GLN A 201 5.76 20.73 -6.81
N LEU A 202 4.71 20.28 -7.50
CA LEU A 202 3.40 20.06 -6.90
C LEU A 202 3.46 18.98 -5.80
N LEU A 203 4.11 17.85 -6.07
CA LEU A 203 4.29 16.78 -5.09
C LEU A 203 5.12 17.23 -3.88
N GLU A 204 6.17 18.02 -4.06
CA GLU A 204 6.96 18.60 -2.97
C GLU A 204 6.13 19.53 -2.08
N THR A 205 5.26 20.34 -2.71
CA THR A 205 4.33 21.24 -2.00
C THR A 205 3.32 20.45 -1.17
N GLU A 206 2.69 19.41 -1.76
CA GLU A 206 1.76 18.54 -1.03
C GLU A 206 2.47 17.75 0.08
N MET A 207 3.70 17.29 -0.14
CA MET A 207 4.49 16.60 0.89
C MET A 207 4.81 17.53 2.07
N THR A 208 5.12 18.79 1.79
CA THR A 208 5.35 19.80 2.84
C THR A 208 4.06 20.07 3.61
N ARG A 209 2.91 20.15 2.93
CA ARG A 209 1.59 20.28 3.57
C ARG A 209 1.26 19.10 4.49
N ILE A 210 1.47 17.86 4.01
CA ILE A 210 1.25 16.65 4.81
C ILE A 210 2.17 16.64 6.03
N THR A 211 3.43 17.04 5.86
CA THR A 211 4.38 17.15 6.98
C THR A 211 3.90 18.14 8.03
N GLN A 212 3.42 19.30 7.61
CA GLN A 212 2.83 20.30 8.51
C GLN A 212 1.59 19.76 9.25
N GLN A 213 0.69 19.08 8.53
CA GLN A 213 -0.49 18.44 9.15
C GLN A 213 -0.11 17.35 10.16
N MET A 214 0.94 16.57 9.90
CA MET A 214 1.44 15.58 10.85
C MET A 214 1.98 16.23 12.12
N VAL A 215 2.68 17.37 12.01
CA VAL A 215 3.16 18.14 13.16
C VAL A 215 1.98 18.67 13.98
N GLU A 216 0.95 19.22 13.34
CA GLU A 216 -0.26 19.70 14.02
C GLU A 216 -0.99 18.57 14.76
N MET A 217 -1.16 17.41 14.12
CA MET A 217 -1.75 16.22 14.75
C MET A 217 -0.91 15.70 15.92
N HIS A 218 0.42 15.76 15.81
CA HIS A 218 1.31 15.39 16.90
C HIS A 218 1.13 16.31 18.11
N ASN A 219 1.09 17.62 17.88
CA ASN A 219 0.87 18.62 18.93
C ASN A 219 -0.51 18.43 19.58
N LEU A 220 -1.57 18.22 18.79
CA LEU A 220 -2.91 17.95 19.32
C LEU A 220 -2.94 16.68 20.18
N ARG A 221 -2.23 15.62 19.77
CA ARG A 221 -2.09 14.40 20.58
C ARG A 221 -1.37 14.68 21.90
N GLU A 222 -0.31 15.48 21.86
CA GLU A 222 0.42 15.87 23.07
C GLU A 222 -0.47 16.68 24.03
N ASP A 223 -1.23 17.64 23.52
CA ASP A 223 -2.16 18.45 24.29
C ASP A 223 -3.31 17.61 24.87
N LEU A 224 -3.89 16.69 24.09
CA LEU A 224 -4.88 15.74 24.60
C LEU A 224 -4.29 14.86 25.72
N THR A 225 -3.04 14.43 25.57
CA THR A 225 -2.37 13.62 26.60
C THR A 225 -2.17 14.42 27.89
N LYS A 226 -1.79 15.70 27.78
CA LYS A 226 -1.69 16.62 28.92
C LYS A 226 -3.05 16.83 29.59
N GLN A 227 -4.10 17.12 28.81
CA GLN A 227 -5.46 17.28 29.32
C GLN A 227 -5.98 16.02 30.00
N GLN A 228 -5.71 14.83 29.44
CA GLN A 228 -6.07 13.56 30.07
C GLN A 228 -5.33 13.36 31.40
N ALA A 229 -4.05 13.71 31.48
CA ALA A 229 -3.28 13.63 32.73
C ALA A 229 -3.81 14.62 33.79
N GLU A 230 -4.16 15.84 33.40
CA GLU A 230 -4.78 16.84 34.27
C GLU A 230 -6.16 16.40 34.78
N LEU A 231 -7.00 15.84 33.89
CA LEU A 231 -8.30 15.28 34.26
C LEU A 231 -8.15 14.10 35.24
N ALA A 232 -7.19 13.21 35.00
CA ALA A 232 -6.91 12.11 35.92
C ALA A 232 -6.43 12.62 37.29
N GLU A 233 -5.60 13.65 37.33
CA GLU A 233 -5.11 14.22 38.58
C GLU A 233 -6.21 15.00 39.33
N THR A 234 -7.05 15.76 38.63
CA THR A 234 -8.22 16.43 39.24
C THR A 234 -9.22 15.43 39.79
N GLN A 235 -9.50 14.34 39.07
CA GLN A 235 -10.32 13.24 39.55
C GLN A 235 -9.73 12.60 40.81
N ARG A 236 -8.42 12.31 40.82
CA ARG A 236 -7.71 11.79 42.01
C ARG A 236 -7.81 12.74 43.20
N ARG A 237 -7.67 14.06 42.99
CA ARG A 237 -7.84 15.05 44.06
C ARG A 237 -9.26 15.08 44.59
N SER A 238 -10.26 15.14 43.71
CA SER A 238 -11.68 15.07 44.08
C SER A 238 -12.00 13.80 44.87
N ASP A 239 -11.48 12.64 44.47
CA ASP A 239 -11.72 11.38 45.17
C ASP A 239 -11.03 11.36 46.55
N ARG A 240 -9.84 11.96 46.68
CA ARG A 240 -9.21 12.17 48.00
C ARG A 240 -10.04 13.10 48.88
N ASP A 241 -10.55 14.21 48.35
CA ASP A 241 -11.38 15.16 49.09
C ASP A 241 -12.71 14.51 49.52
N ARG A 242 -13.35 13.74 48.63
CA ARG A 242 -14.54 12.93 48.96
C ARG A 242 -14.25 11.89 50.05
N ALA A 243 -13.12 11.20 49.96
CA ALA A 243 -12.72 10.24 50.99
C ALA A 243 -12.50 10.95 52.35
N GLN A 244 -11.81 12.08 52.36
CA GLN A 244 -11.59 12.88 53.58
C GLN A 244 -12.92 13.35 54.18
N THR A 245 -13.78 13.98 53.38
CA THR A 245 -15.10 14.42 53.85
C THR A 245 -15.94 13.25 54.38
N MET A 246 -15.95 12.09 53.71
CA MET A 246 -16.64 10.89 54.20
C MET A 246 -16.07 10.38 55.52
N THR A 247 -14.74 10.43 55.72
CA THR A 247 -14.14 10.07 57.01
C THR A 247 -14.51 11.06 58.13
N GLU A 248 -14.59 12.36 57.82
CA GLU A 248 -15.08 13.36 58.78
C GLU A 248 -16.56 13.17 59.13
N TRP A 249 -17.40 12.88 58.13
CA TRP A 249 -18.81 12.54 58.34
C TRP A 249 -18.97 11.28 59.18
N ALA A 250 -18.18 10.23 58.90
CA ALA A 250 -18.18 9.00 59.70
C ALA A 250 -17.85 9.30 61.17
N ARG A 251 -16.82 10.12 61.44
CA ARG A 251 -16.48 10.57 62.81
C ARG A 251 -17.61 11.36 63.47
N LYS A 252 -18.24 12.28 62.74
CA LYS A 252 -19.40 13.06 63.26
C LYS A 252 -20.58 12.14 63.60
N MET A 253 -20.88 11.19 62.72
CA MET A 253 -21.96 10.20 62.94
C MET A 253 -21.67 9.29 64.12
N GLU A 254 -20.42 8.85 64.31
CA GLU A 254 -19.99 8.10 65.48
C GLU A 254 -20.17 8.93 66.76
N GLY A 255 -19.80 10.22 66.73
CA GLY A 255 -20.08 11.16 67.81
C GLY A 255 -21.57 11.33 68.12
N PHE A 256 -22.43 11.46 67.11
CA PHE A 256 -23.88 11.49 67.29
C PHE A 256 -24.45 10.17 67.83
N SER A 257 -23.93 9.03 67.37
CA SER A 257 -24.32 7.71 67.88
C SER A 257 -24.03 7.62 69.38
N HIS A 258 -22.85 8.05 69.81
CA HIS A 258 -22.49 8.06 71.23
C HIS A 258 -23.37 9.03 72.05
N GLN A 259 -23.72 10.19 71.50
CA GLN A 259 -24.67 11.11 72.14
C GLN A 259 -26.06 10.49 72.26
N LEU A 260 -26.55 9.80 71.23
CA LEU A 260 -27.83 9.09 71.27
C LEU A 260 -27.84 7.96 72.29
N GLU A 261 -26.74 7.20 72.42
CA GLU A 261 -26.57 6.21 73.49
C GLU A 261 -26.66 6.85 74.87
N THR A 262 -25.97 7.97 75.07
CA THR A 262 -26.03 8.74 76.31
C THR A 262 -27.46 9.23 76.60
N TRP A 263 -28.16 9.75 75.60
CA TRP A 263 -29.57 10.16 75.75
C TRP A 263 -30.49 8.98 76.02
N ALA A 264 -30.26 7.84 75.39
CA ALA A 264 -31.02 6.62 75.66
C ALA A 264 -30.82 6.15 77.10
N GLU A 265 -29.59 6.21 77.63
CA GLU A 265 -29.30 5.96 79.05
C GLU A 265 -30.01 6.96 79.97
N GLN A 266 -29.95 8.26 79.64
CA GLN A 266 -30.65 9.30 80.39
C GLN A 266 -32.17 9.08 80.38
N LEU A 267 -32.77 8.76 79.24
CA LEU A 267 -34.19 8.45 79.12
C LEU A 267 -34.56 7.21 79.92
N ARG A 268 -33.73 6.16 79.90
CA ARG A 268 -33.92 4.97 80.77
C ARG A 268 -33.87 5.36 82.24
N TYR A 269 -32.91 6.19 82.64
CA TYR A 269 -32.83 6.71 84.01
C TYR A 269 -34.09 7.51 84.39
N TYR A 270 -34.53 8.45 83.56
CA TYR A 270 -35.76 9.22 83.83
C TYR A 270 -37.00 8.34 83.86
N THR A 271 -37.09 7.32 83.00
CA THR A 271 -38.20 6.36 83.00
C THR A 271 -38.23 5.56 84.29
N ASP A 272 -37.08 5.05 84.74
CA ASP A 272 -36.95 4.34 86.03
C ASP A 272 -37.30 5.27 87.21
N GLN A 273 -36.88 6.54 87.19
CA GLN A 273 -37.30 7.54 88.18
C GLN A 273 -38.80 7.82 88.13
N HIS A 274 -39.40 7.92 86.95
CA HIS A 274 -40.84 8.08 86.79
C HIS A 274 -41.61 6.88 87.35
N ASP A 275 -41.16 5.65 87.10
CA ASP A 275 -41.78 4.43 87.64
C ASP A 275 -41.63 4.34 89.16
N LYS A 276 -40.46 4.69 89.70
CA LYS A 276 -40.23 4.85 91.15
C LYS A 276 -41.18 5.89 91.74
N ASN A 277 -41.29 7.08 91.13
CA ASN A 277 -42.22 8.12 91.56
C ASN A 277 -43.68 7.64 91.49
N ARG A 278 -44.09 6.86 90.46
CA ARG A 278 -45.43 6.26 90.40
C ARG A 278 -45.66 5.20 91.46
N ARG A 279 -44.63 4.45 91.89
CA ARG A 279 -44.74 3.53 93.03
C ARG A 279 -44.92 4.30 94.33
N VAL A 280 -44.09 5.31 94.57
CA VAL A 280 -44.23 6.20 95.74
C VAL A 280 -45.60 6.88 95.75
N LEU A 281 -46.11 7.37 94.61
CA LEU A 281 -47.46 7.93 94.52
C LEU A 281 -48.55 6.90 94.86
N ARG A 282 -48.39 5.64 94.43
CA ARG A 282 -49.32 4.55 94.81
C ARG A 282 -49.25 4.26 96.31
N GLU A 283 -48.05 4.18 96.88
CA GLU A 283 -47.85 4.01 98.32
C GLU A 283 -48.45 5.17 99.13
N VAL A 284 -48.30 6.42 98.65
CA VAL A 284 -48.93 7.60 99.27
C VAL A 284 -50.45 7.55 99.14
N GLN A 285 -51.00 7.10 97.99
CA GLN A 285 -52.44 6.91 97.82
C GLN A 285 -52.97 5.80 98.73
N GLU A 286 -52.26 4.69 98.87
CA GLU A 286 -52.58 3.63 99.83
C GLU A 286 -52.53 4.12 101.27
N LEU A 287 -51.49 4.89 101.65
CA LEU A 287 -51.39 5.50 102.97
C LEU A 287 -52.54 6.49 103.21
N ALA A 288 -52.90 7.32 102.22
CA ALA A 288 -54.04 8.23 102.31
C ALA A 288 -55.35 7.45 102.48
N HIS A 289 -55.51 6.32 101.78
CA HIS A 289 -56.66 5.44 101.95
C HIS A 289 -56.68 4.79 103.34
N GLN A 290 -55.54 4.32 103.85
CA GLN A 290 -55.40 3.77 105.20
C GLN A 290 -55.69 4.82 106.27
N VAL A 291 -55.22 6.05 106.13
CA VAL A 291 -55.52 7.16 107.05
C VAL A 291 -57.01 7.52 107.00
N SER A 292 -57.63 7.53 105.82
CA SER A 292 -59.09 7.71 105.69
C SER A 292 -59.85 6.58 106.38
N GLN A 293 -59.45 5.32 106.17
CA GLN A 293 -60.04 4.18 106.87
C GLN A 293 -59.83 4.26 108.38
N GLN A 294 -58.66 4.68 108.85
CA GLN A 294 -58.40 4.90 110.28
C GLN A 294 -59.23 6.06 110.84
N GLN A 295 -59.43 7.15 110.08
CA GLN A 295 -60.35 8.22 110.48
C GLN A 295 -61.79 7.74 110.53
N ASP A 296 -62.23 6.92 109.59
CA ASP A 296 -63.58 6.34 109.60
C ASP A 296 -63.75 5.33 110.73
N GLN A 297 -62.74 4.50 111.00
CA GLN A 297 -62.69 3.62 112.18
C GLN A 297 -62.70 4.43 113.47
N LEU A 298 -61.95 5.53 113.57
CA LEU A 298 -61.98 6.43 114.72
C LEU A 298 -63.35 7.08 114.88
N ARG A 299 -63.99 7.52 113.79
CA ARG A 299 -65.39 8.01 113.82
C ARG A 299 -66.37 6.92 114.25
N GLN A 300 -66.15 5.67 113.84
CA GLN A 300 -66.97 4.54 114.24
C GLN A 300 -66.78 4.20 115.72
N ILE A 301 -65.54 4.16 116.20
CA ILE A 301 -65.22 3.96 117.63
C ILE A 301 -65.78 5.12 118.45
N GLN A 302 -65.69 6.35 117.97
CA GLN A 302 -66.28 7.51 118.63
C GLN A 302 -67.80 7.43 118.69
N ARG A 303 -68.47 7.02 117.60
CA ARG A 303 -69.93 6.75 117.60
C ARG A 303 -70.31 5.62 118.55
N ILE A 304 -69.56 4.51 118.56
CA ILE A 304 -69.81 3.38 119.47
C ILE A 304 -69.61 3.82 120.92
N ALA A 305 -68.58 4.61 121.22
CA ALA A 305 -68.34 5.16 122.56
C ALA A 305 -69.45 6.15 122.98
N GLU A 306 -69.92 7.02 122.07
CA GLU A 306 -71.06 7.91 122.30
C GLU A 306 -72.36 7.12 122.52
N ASP A 307 -72.59 6.04 121.77
CA ASP A 307 -73.76 5.18 121.91
C ASP A 307 -73.70 4.33 123.19
N GLN A 308 -72.52 3.87 123.61
CA GLN A 308 -72.30 3.23 124.91
C GLN A 308 -72.53 4.21 126.07
N MET A 309 -71.97 5.42 126.00
CA MET A 309 -72.26 6.46 127.00
C MET A 309 -73.75 6.78 127.08
N ARG A 310 -74.47 6.86 125.95
CA ARG A 310 -75.93 7.06 125.91
C ARG A 310 -76.72 5.86 126.42
N HIS A 311 -76.19 4.65 126.29
CA HIS A 311 -76.81 3.44 126.81
C HIS A 311 -76.65 3.38 128.33
N ASP A 312 -75.43 3.59 128.85
CA ASP A 312 -75.14 3.63 130.29
C ASP A 312 -75.94 4.73 131.00
N LEU A 313 -76.12 5.91 130.37
CA LEU A 313 -76.95 6.98 130.92
C LEU A 313 -78.44 6.59 130.99
N ARG A 314 -78.93 5.85 129.99
CA ARG A 314 -80.32 5.34 129.96
C ARG A 314 -80.53 4.23 130.99
N GLU A 315 -79.57 3.32 131.14
CA GLU A 315 -79.62 2.29 132.18
C GLU A 315 -79.58 2.90 133.57
N TRP A 316 -78.67 3.86 133.83
CA TRP A 316 -78.61 4.60 135.10
C TRP A 316 -79.91 5.35 135.41
N HIS A 317 -80.52 6.02 134.42
CA HIS A 317 -81.83 6.64 134.58
C HIS A 317 -82.92 5.61 134.91
N SER A 318 -82.96 4.48 134.19
CA SER A 318 -83.95 3.43 134.42
C SER A 318 -83.78 2.74 135.77
N GLU A 319 -82.55 2.54 136.25
CA GLU A 319 -82.26 2.01 137.59
C GLU A 319 -82.59 3.01 138.68
N SER A 320 -82.32 4.30 138.48
CA SER A 320 -82.77 5.35 139.39
C SER A 320 -84.28 5.37 139.50
N GLU A 321 -85.01 5.41 138.37
CA GLU A 321 -86.48 5.35 138.39
C GLU A 321 -86.99 4.08 139.07
N ARG A 322 -86.34 2.93 138.88
CA ARG A 322 -86.68 1.68 139.59
C ARG A 322 -86.47 1.78 141.10
N ARG A 323 -85.38 2.42 141.55
CA ARG A 323 -85.12 2.66 142.99
C ARG A 323 -86.15 3.62 143.57
N TRP A 324 -86.46 4.73 142.88
CA TRP A 324 -87.48 5.68 143.31
C TRP A 324 -88.89 5.07 143.32
N ALA A 325 -89.22 4.21 142.37
CA ALA A 325 -90.49 3.48 142.36
C ALA A 325 -90.59 2.48 143.53
N GLN A 326 -89.51 1.75 143.84
CA GLN A 326 -89.47 0.86 145.01
C GLN A 326 -89.54 1.63 146.34
N GLU A 327 -88.91 2.80 146.45
CA GLU A 327 -89.01 3.67 147.63
C GLU A 327 -90.41 4.29 147.79
N ALA A 328 -91.06 4.65 146.68
CA ALA A 328 -92.45 5.12 146.67
C ALA A 328 -93.42 4.03 147.12
N GLU A 329 -93.30 2.81 146.57
CA GLU A 329 -94.12 1.66 146.95
C GLU A 329 -93.90 1.24 148.41
N ARG A 330 -92.67 1.40 148.94
CA ARG A 330 -92.35 1.14 150.35
C ARG A 330 -92.97 2.19 151.29
N ARG A 331 -93.04 3.46 150.87
CA ARG A 331 -93.72 4.53 151.63
C ARG A 331 -95.24 4.37 151.59
N GLU A 332 -95.79 3.95 150.47
CA GLU A 332 -97.23 3.70 150.30
C GLU A 332 -97.71 2.55 151.20
N ARG A 333 -96.97 1.43 151.26
CA ARG A 333 -97.27 0.32 152.17
C ARG A 333 -97.16 0.69 153.66
N LEU A 334 -96.29 1.65 154.02
CA LEU A 334 -96.18 2.16 155.38
C LEU A 334 -97.37 3.07 155.75
N LEU A 335 -97.85 3.88 154.80
CA LEU A 335 -99.03 4.73 154.96
C LEU A 335 -100.32 3.90 155.03
N GLU A 336 -100.50 2.88 154.19
CA GLU A 336 -101.66 1.96 154.24
C GLU A 336 -101.73 1.21 155.58
N SER A 337 -100.57 0.79 156.10
CA SER A 337 -100.43 0.18 157.44
C SER A 337 -100.83 1.13 158.58
N GLN A 338 -100.54 2.43 158.44
CA GLN A 338 -100.94 3.47 159.39
C GLN A 338 -102.44 3.75 159.29
N ILE A 339 -102.98 3.93 158.08
CA ILE A 339 -104.41 4.15 157.83
C ILE A 339 -105.26 2.98 158.36
N HIS A 340 -104.79 1.74 158.22
CA HIS A 340 -105.48 0.58 158.79
C HIS A 340 -105.49 0.57 160.33
N ARG A 341 -104.46 1.10 161.00
CA ARG A 341 -104.43 1.23 162.46
C ARG A 341 -105.32 2.37 162.95
N ASP A 342 -105.31 3.49 162.23
CA ASP A 342 -106.12 4.67 162.54
C ASP A 342 -107.61 4.36 162.37
N ASN A 343 -108.02 3.71 161.26
CA ASN A 343 -109.40 3.26 161.04
C ASN A 343 -109.87 2.27 162.14
N ALA A 344 -109.00 1.38 162.61
CA ALA A 344 -109.32 0.44 163.69
C ALA A 344 -109.44 1.13 165.07
N GLN A 345 -108.80 2.29 165.26
CA GLN A 345 -108.96 3.12 166.46
C GLN A 345 -110.22 3.99 166.38
N ASP A 346 -110.55 4.53 165.21
CA ASP A 346 -111.76 5.31 164.99
C ASP A 346 -113.04 4.47 165.18
N GLN A 347 -113.04 3.23 164.72
CA GLN A 347 -114.16 2.30 164.96
C GLN A 347 -114.37 1.99 166.45
N LYS A 348 -113.29 1.90 167.25
CA LYS A 348 -113.38 1.74 168.71
C LYS A 348 -113.91 2.98 169.41
N LEU A 349 -113.63 4.17 168.88
CA LEU A 349 -114.16 5.43 169.40
C LEU A 349 -115.64 5.57 169.07
N GLU A 350 -116.07 5.18 167.88
CA GLU A 350 -117.49 5.15 167.48
C GLU A 350 -118.33 4.20 168.35
N ASP A 351 -117.81 2.99 168.63
CA ASP A 351 -118.48 2.03 169.51
C ASP A 351 -118.63 2.56 170.95
N LEU A 352 -117.60 3.25 171.46
CA LEU A 352 -117.62 3.87 172.79
C LEU A 352 -118.59 5.05 172.87
N ASP A 353 -118.71 5.85 171.81
CA ASP A 353 -119.61 7.01 171.80
C ASP A 353 -121.08 6.58 171.63
N GLN A 354 -121.35 5.51 170.88
CA GLN A 354 -122.68 4.89 170.82
C GLN A 354 -123.09 4.29 172.18
N ALA A 355 -122.17 3.62 172.88
CA ALA A 355 -122.42 3.10 174.23
C ALA A 355 -122.69 4.24 175.24
N ARG A 356 -121.99 5.37 175.10
CA ARG A 356 -122.21 6.57 175.93
C ARG A 356 -123.58 7.20 175.68
N GLN A 357 -123.97 7.35 174.41
CA GLN A 357 -125.30 7.88 174.05
C GLN A 357 -126.43 6.99 174.56
N ALA A 358 -126.27 5.67 174.51
CA ALA A 358 -127.22 4.72 175.08
C ALA A 358 -127.38 4.92 176.61
N MET A 359 -126.29 5.10 177.37
CA MET A 359 -126.36 5.38 178.81
C MET A 359 -127.00 6.74 179.13
N VAL A 360 -126.72 7.78 178.36
CA VAL A 360 -127.33 9.11 178.54
C VAL A 360 -128.83 9.07 178.30
N SER A 361 -129.28 8.33 177.28
CA SER A 361 -130.71 8.13 177.01
C SER A 361 -131.41 7.40 178.16
N ALA A 362 -130.78 6.36 178.73
CA ALA A 362 -131.31 5.62 179.87
C ALA A 362 -131.42 6.47 181.16
N LEU A 363 -130.44 7.36 181.40
CA LEU A 363 -130.47 8.29 182.52
C LEU A 363 -131.56 9.37 182.37
N SER A 364 -131.77 9.87 181.15
CA SER A 364 -132.84 10.84 180.87
C SER A 364 -134.25 10.24 181.09
N ALA A 365 -134.44 8.96 180.74
CA ALA A 365 -135.70 8.24 180.97
C ALA A 365 -135.98 7.98 182.45
N LEU A 366 -134.93 7.83 183.28
CA LEU A 366 -135.05 7.70 184.73
C LEU A 366 -135.40 9.04 185.40
N ASP A 367 -134.83 10.15 184.93
CA ASP A 367 -135.12 11.50 185.44
C ASP A 367 -136.58 11.93 185.17
N GLU A 368 -137.09 11.63 183.97
CA GLU A 368 -138.51 11.80 183.62
C GLU A 368 -139.44 11.00 184.56
N ARG A 369 -139.07 9.75 184.89
CA ARG A 369 -139.85 8.90 185.80
C ARG A 369 -139.89 9.42 187.24
N LEU A 370 -138.78 9.98 187.73
CA LEU A 370 -138.70 10.58 189.06
C LEU A 370 -139.51 11.88 189.14
N LYS A 371 -139.48 12.71 188.09
CA LYS A 371 -140.31 13.92 187.99
C LYS A 371 -141.80 13.60 187.97
N ALA A 372 -142.21 12.55 187.25
CA ALA A 372 -143.61 12.11 187.21
C ALA A 372 -144.13 11.61 188.58
N LEU A 373 -143.28 10.94 189.37
CA LEU A 373 -143.61 10.51 190.73
C LEU A 373 -143.72 11.70 191.70
N GLY A 374 -142.84 12.69 191.58
CA GLY A 374 -142.92 13.94 192.35
C GLY A 374 -144.20 14.73 192.08
N ALA A 375 -144.58 14.85 190.79
CA ALA A 375 -145.81 15.53 190.40
C ALA A 375 -147.07 14.85 190.97
N ARG A 376 -147.07 13.51 191.05
CA ARG A 376 -148.18 12.73 191.64
C ARG A 376 -148.31 12.89 193.17
N MET A 377 -147.22 13.07 193.89
CA MET A 377 -147.30 13.36 195.34
C MET A 377 -147.81 14.78 195.61
N ILE A 378 -147.46 15.76 194.78
CA ILE A 378 -147.90 17.15 194.94
C ILE A 378 -149.41 17.29 194.67
N THR A 379 -149.96 16.53 193.72
CA THR A 379 -151.40 16.56 193.43
C THR A 379 -152.24 15.95 194.54
N GLU A 380 -151.81 14.84 195.14
CA GLU A 380 -152.50 14.24 196.30
C GLU A 380 -152.42 15.14 197.54
N PHE A 381 -151.28 15.77 197.80
CA PHE A 381 -151.14 16.71 198.92
C PHE A 381 -152.07 17.93 198.79
N ASN A 382 -152.22 18.47 197.57
CA ASN A 382 -153.12 19.58 197.30
C ASN A 382 -154.61 19.20 197.37
N ARG A 383 -154.95 17.94 197.10
CA ARG A 383 -156.31 17.42 197.22
C ARG A 383 -156.75 17.38 198.68
N LEU A 384 -155.87 16.90 199.56
CA LEU A 384 -156.07 16.88 201.02
C LEU A 384 -156.25 18.30 201.60
N LYS A 385 -155.48 19.28 201.10
CA LYS A 385 -155.53 20.68 201.55
C LYS A 385 -156.84 21.40 201.16
N ARG A 386 -157.47 21.03 200.03
CA ARG A 386 -158.73 21.65 199.57
C ARG A 386 -159.96 21.13 200.31
N GLU A 387 -159.97 19.85 200.68
CA GLU A 387 -161.04 19.26 201.49
C GLU A 387 -161.10 19.92 202.88
N GLN A 388 -159.93 20.18 203.48
CA GLN A 388 -159.81 20.84 204.79
C GLN A 388 -160.29 22.30 204.77
N LEU A 389 -160.06 23.03 203.67
CA LEU A 389 -160.48 24.43 203.50
C LEU A 389 -162.00 24.59 203.27
N ARG A 390 -162.65 23.60 202.63
CA ARG A 390 -164.11 23.62 202.43
C ARG A 390 -164.90 23.41 203.72
N ALA A 391 -164.37 22.59 204.64
CA ALA A 391 -165.00 22.40 205.95
C ALA A 391 -165.01 23.69 206.79
N MET A 392 -163.95 24.51 206.71
CA MET A 392 -163.87 25.77 207.45
C MET A 392 -164.77 26.88 206.89
N GLN A 393 -165.00 26.95 205.58
CA GLN A 393 -165.79 28.05 204.98
C GLN A 393 -167.29 27.93 205.24
N LEU A 394 -167.80 26.71 205.47
CA LEU A 394 -169.20 26.52 205.87
C LEU A 394 -169.46 26.96 207.32
N GLN A 395 -168.43 26.99 208.17
CA GLN A 395 -168.53 27.58 209.51
C GLN A 395 -168.53 29.12 209.50
N ALA A 396 -168.04 29.78 208.44
CA ALA A 396 -167.92 31.24 208.38
C ALA A 396 -169.17 31.95 207.80
N LYS A 397 -169.85 31.38 206.80
CA LYS A 397 -170.95 32.07 206.10
C LYS A 397 -172.28 32.15 206.85
N ALA A 398 -172.50 31.34 207.88
CA ALA A 398 -173.70 31.48 208.71
C ALA A 398 -173.57 32.61 209.76
N ALA A 399 -172.35 33.05 210.09
CA ALA A 399 -172.11 34.14 211.04
C ALA A 399 -172.32 35.54 210.43
N GLU A 400 -172.31 35.67 209.10
CA GLU A 400 -172.24 36.98 208.43
C GLU A 400 -173.62 37.57 208.05
N GLN A 401 -174.67 36.77 207.97
CA GLN A 401 -176.02 37.27 207.71
C GLN A 401 -176.72 37.85 208.96
N LEU A 402 -176.15 37.65 210.15
CA LEU A 402 -176.59 38.28 211.40
C LEU A 402 -176.15 39.75 211.56
N TYR A 403 -175.33 40.32 210.67
CA TYR A 403 -174.71 41.64 210.92
C TYR A 403 -175.31 42.83 210.16
N THR A 404 -176.07 42.62 209.08
CA THR A 404 -176.37 43.73 208.14
C THR A 404 -177.77 44.32 208.19
N GLU A 405 -178.58 43.98 209.20
CA GLU A 405 -179.80 44.73 209.52
C GLU A 405 -179.56 46.20 209.94
N THR A 406 -178.35 46.67 210.28
CA THR A 406 -178.23 47.82 211.21
C THR A 406 -177.85 49.21 210.66
N ARG A 407 -177.26 49.40 209.48
CA ARG A 407 -176.58 50.70 209.20
C ARG A 407 -177.30 51.69 208.28
N GLY A 408 -178.45 51.37 207.69
CA GLY A 408 -179.15 52.32 206.81
C GLY A 408 -179.97 53.40 207.52
N TYR A 409 -180.33 53.20 208.79
CA TYR A 409 -181.32 53.99 209.52
C TYR A 409 -180.94 55.46 209.84
N PHE A 410 -179.88 56.08 209.30
CA PHE A 410 -179.45 57.41 209.78
C PHE A 410 -178.93 58.46 208.78
N GLU A 411 -179.14 58.33 207.47
CA GLU A 411 -178.75 59.43 206.56
C GLU A 411 -179.90 60.10 205.81
N GLU A 412 -181.13 60.17 206.34
CA GLU A 412 -182.04 61.33 206.15
C GLU A 412 -183.36 61.16 206.95
N GLU A 413 -183.78 62.19 207.71
CA GLU A 413 -184.69 63.21 207.14
C GLU A 413 -183.79 64.10 206.27
N ILE A 414 -184.05 64.41 205.00
CA ILE A 414 -185.28 64.90 204.40
C ILE A 414 -186.26 63.78 204.06
N GLU A 415 -187.41 63.94 204.72
CA GLU A 415 -188.74 63.35 204.55
C GLU A 415 -188.89 61.90 204.12
#